data_AF-A0A9D7JE34-F1
#
_entry.id   AF-A0A9D7JE34-F1
#
_cell.length_a   1.000
_cell.length_b   1.000
_cell.length_c   1.000
_cell.angle_alpha   90.00
_cell.angle_beta   90.00
_cell.angle_gamma   90.00
#
_symmetry.space_group_name_H-M   'P 1'
#
loop_
_entity.id
_entity.type
_entity.pdbx_description
1 polymer ?
#
loop_
_entity_poly.entity_id
_entity_poly.type
_entity_poly.pdbx_seq_one_letter_code
_entity_poly.pdbx_strand_id
1 'polypeptide(L)'
;MPRAVDLTRARHNAIVLLHDEEMHERRHAWNAWTTELRAAIAARGTQDVYAPFGSITGEPPLEKDMADNIQYQRRVSWAGLADDEARDARLLLVLLICVRDHLRRIAGRTEREPIFVSHAKADGDISARAIVDFINDSRDGLPLETFYDATELMPGEDYRERFRNEIGRGTLLAIVSDVYDSRPWCVFELTEAKRRRRPIVLVDIGGKRISRTFPYGANVPRVRVSPDPAGNAWIEPLLVEAMSEGLRCDLFEKQAGEASPNDTLVLPRPPELFDVIHRDELPGSIVYPDPPLGDIEADLIHRALAAMSPATRMFTLGEIT
;
A
#
# COMPACT_ATOMS: atom_id res chain seq x y z
N MET A 1 8.53 -2.80 34.56
CA MET A 1 7.29 -2.21 34.01
C MET A 1 7.64 -1.43 32.76
N PRO A 2 6.84 -1.49 31.69
CA PRO A 2 7.03 -0.66 30.50
C PRO A 2 7.04 0.83 30.84
N ARG A 3 7.78 1.62 30.04
CA ARG A 3 7.79 3.08 30.16
C ARG A 3 6.46 3.65 29.68
N ALA A 4 6.02 4.77 30.26
CA ALA A 4 4.85 5.49 29.74
C ALA A 4 5.09 5.94 28.29
N VAL A 5 4.05 5.86 27.46
CA VAL A 5 4.07 6.34 26.07
C VAL A 5 3.56 7.77 26.04
N ASP A 6 4.38 8.69 25.55
CA ASP A 6 3.96 10.08 25.33
C ASP A 6 3.24 10.21 23.98
N LEU A 7 1.91 10.13 24.02
CA LEU A 7 1.05 10.25 22.84
C LEU A 7 1.01 11.67 22.25
N THR A 8 1.56 12.68 22.95
CA THR A 8 1.56 14.07 22.48
C THR A 8 2.67 14.38 21.48
N ARG A 9 3.64 13.48 21.33
CA ARG A 9 4.78 13.65 20.40
C ARG A 9 4.38 13.65 18.93
N ALA A 10 3.21 13.11 18.60
CA ALA A 10 2.68 13.07 17.24
C ALA A 10 1.18 13.36 17.21
N ARG A 11 0.71 13.87 16.06
CA ARG A 11 -0.72 14.05 15.78
C ARG A 11 -1.45 12.71 15.68
N HIS A 12 -0.77 11.69 15.14
CA HIS A 12 -1.28 10.33 15.00
C HIS A 12 -0.22 9.35 15.51
N ASN A 13 -0.62 8.36 16.31
CA ASN A 13 0.27 7.35 16.86
C ASN A 13 -0.18 5.95 16.46
N ALA A 14 0.78 5.08 16.12
CA ALA A 14 0.56 3.64 16.01
C ALA A 14 1.26 2.94 17.18
N ILE A 15 0.48 2.33 18.06
CA ILE A 15 0.96 1.63 19.24
C ILE A 15 0.93 0.14 18.95
N VAL A 16 2.11 -0.48 18.88
CA VAL A 16 2.25 -1.91 18.64
C VAL A 16 2.53 -2.62 19.96
N LEU A 17 1.64 -3.52 20.36
CA LEU A 17 1.88 -4.40 21.52
C LEU A 17 2.34 -5.76 21.01
N LEU A 18 3.57 -6.15 21.33
CA LEU A 18 4.09 -7.50 21.06
C LEU A 18 4.00 -8.32 22.34
N HIS A 19 3.00 -9.20 22.44
CA HIS A 19 2.82 -10.09 23.58
C HIS A 19 3.81 -11.26 23.49
N ASP A 20 4.40 -11.63 24.63
CA ASP A 20 5.31 -12.76 24.80
C ASP A 20 5.13 -13.41 26.20
N GLU A 21 5.90 -14.46 26.46
CA GLU A 21 5.87 -15.21 27.73
C GLU A 21 6.20 -14.32 28.93
N GLU A 22 7.22 -13.45 28.83
CA GLU A 22 7.66 -12.60 29.96
C GLU A 22 6.59 -11.55 30.32
N MET A 23 5.91 -11.01 29.30
CA MET A 23 4.75 -10.15 29.47
C MET A 23 3.60 -10.91 30.16
N HIS A 24 3.37 -12.18 29.81
CA HIS A 24 2.33 -13.01 30.43
C HIS A 24 2.63 -13.34 31.90
N GLU A 25 3.90 -13.61 32.25
CA GLU A 25 4.32 -13.80 33.65
C GLU A 25 4.00 -12.56 34.50
N ARG A 26 4.14 -11.38 33.90
CA ARG A 26 3.85 -10.08 34.53
C ARG A 26 2.49 -9.50 34.11
N ARG A 27 1.54 -10.35 33.66
CA ARG A 27 0.29 -9.93 33.02
C ARG A 27 -0.54 -8.94 33.83
N HIS A 28 -0.60 -9.05 35.16
CA HIS A 28 -1.39 -8.11 35.97
C HIS A 28 -0.86 -6.67 35.85
N ALA A 29 0.46 -6.53 35.79
CA ALA A 29 1.13 -5.25 35.66
C ALA A 29 0.94 -4.69 34.23
N TRP A 30 1.08 -5.55 33.21
CA TRP A 30 0.81 -5.17 31.83
C TRP A 30 -0.66 -4.83 31.56
N ASN A 31 -1.59 -5.55 32.19
CA ASN A 31 -3.03 -5.30 32.08
C ASN A 31 -3.40 -3.92 32.62
N ALA A 32 -2.82 -3.51 33.76
CA ALA A 32 -2.99 -2.15 34.28
C ALA A 32 -2.44 -1.12 33.30
N TRP A 33 -1.21 -1.33 32.80
CA TRP A 33 -0.56 -0.41 31.87
C TRP A 33 -1.28 -0.26 30.53
N THR A 34 -1.72 -1.36 29.90
CA THR A 34 -2.48 -1.29 28.64
C THR A 34 -3.85 -0.67 28.83
N THR A 35 -4.49 -0.88 29.98
CA THR A 35 -5.76 -0.22 30.32
C THR A 35 -5.59 1.30 30.36
N GLU A 36 -4.57 1.79 31.07
CA GLU A 36 -4.26 3.22 31.15
C GLU A 36 -3.91 3.80 29.76
N LEU A 37 -3.06 3.11 29.00
CA LEU A 37 -2.68 3.54 27.65
C LEU A 37 -3.89 3.61 26.71
N ARG A 38 -4.75 2.59 26.73
CA ARG A 38 -5.95 2.56 25.88
C ARG A 38 -6.97 3.61 26.30
N ALA A 39 -7.09 3.92 27.59
CA ALA A 39 -7.89 5.05 28.04
C ALA A 39 -7.35 6.39 27.52
N ALA A 40 -6.02 6.57 27.51
CA ALA A 40 -5.37 7.76 26.95
C ALA A 40 -5.54 7.86 25.43
N ILE A 41 -5.46 6.73 24.70
CA ILE A 41 -5.78 6.66 23.26
C ILE A 41 -7.25 7.04 23.02
N ALA A 42 -8.18 6.47 23.79
CA ALA A 42 -9.61 6.76 23.64
C ALA A 42 -9.94 8.24 23.90
N ALA A 43 -9.25 8.87 24.86
CA ALA A 43 -9.39 10.31 25.13
C ALA A 43 -8.96 11.19 23.95
N ARG A 44 -8.11 10.69 23.04
CA ARG A 44 -7.69 11.36 21.80
C ARG A 44 -8.63 11.06 20.62
N GLY A 45 -9.68 10.28 20.82
CA GLY A 45 -10.68 9.95 19.80
C GLY A 45 -10.15 8.95 18.76
N THR A 46 -10.26 9.30 17.48
CA THR A 46 -9.89 8.41 16.36
C THR A 46 -8.48 8.68 15.81
N GLN A 47 -7.62 9.38 16.57
CA GLN A 47 -6.32 9.84 16.10
C GLN A 47 -5.25 8.76 16.08
N ASP A 48 -5.36 7.76 16.96
CA ASP A 48 -4.33 6.76 17.19
C ASP A 48 -4.88 5.34 16.98
N VAL A 49 -3.98 4.41 16.64
CA VAL A 49 -4.27 2.99 16.47
C VAL A 49 -3.51 2.15 17.48
N TYR A 50 -4.20 1.15 18.04
CA TYR A 50 -3.62 0.12 18.90
C TYR A 50 -3.64 -1.21 18.15
N ALA A 51 -2.46 -1.77 17.89
CA ALA A 51 -2.25 -2.99 17.12
C ALA A 51 -1.60 -4.07 18.00
N PRO A 52 -2.41 -4.91 18.68
CA PRO A 52 -1.88 -5.96 19.53
C PRO A 52 -1.61 -7.26 18.76
N PHE A 53 -0.43 -7.81 19.00
CA PHE A 53 0.05 -9.08 18.47
C PHE A 53 0.17 -10.08 19.62
N GLY A 54 -0.47 -11.24 19.46
CA GLY A 54 -0.47 -12.32 20.45
C GLY A 54 0.90 -12.97 20.64
N SER A 55 0.99 -13.78 21.69
CA SER A 55 2.19 -14.56 21.93
C SER A 55 2.40 -15.64 20.88
N ILE A 56 3.67 -15.93 20.59
CA ILE A 56 4.07 -17.03 19.70
C ILE A 56 3.77 -18.38 20.37
N THR A 57 3.90 -18.47 21.68
CA THR A 57 3.72 -19.71 22.47
C THR A 57 2.28 -19.94 22.92
N GLY A 58 1.40 -18.96 22.67
CA GLY A 58 -0.05 -19.15 22.72
C GLY A 58 -0.71 -18.78 24.03
N GLU A 59 -0.04 -18.02 24.88
CA GLU A 59 -0.65 -17.40 26.05
C GLU A 59 -1.85 -16.53 25.62
N PRO A 60 -2.94 -16.54 26.40
CA PRO A 60 -4.14 -15.78 26.09
C PRO A 60 -3.84 -14.27 26.12
N PRO A 61 -4.60 -13.45 25.36
CA PRO A 61 -4.53 -11.99 25.48
C PRO A 61 -4.68 -11.48 26.91
N LEU A 62 -4.27 -10.25 27.16
CA LEU A 62 -4.42 -9.61 28.47
C LEU A 62 -5.91 -9.55 28.86
N GLU A 63 -6.21 -9.80 30.14
CA GLU A 63 -7.58 -10.00 30.64
C GLU A 63 -8.53 -8.85 30.27
N LYS A 64 -8.07 -7.58 30.40
CA LYS A 64 -8.89 -6.41 30.05
C LYS A 64 -9.15 -6.31 28.55
N ASP A 65 -8.13 -6.57 27.73
CA ASP A 65 -8.27 -6.53 26.28
C ASP A 65 -9.21 -7.63 25.79
N MET A 66 -9.16 -8.82 26.41
CA MET A 66 -10.13 -9.89 26.17
C MET A 66 -11.55 -9.48 26.59
N ALA A 67 -11.72 -8.86 27.76
CA ALA A 67 -13.02 -8.37 28.23
C ALA A 67 -13.61 -7.26 27.34
N ASP A 68 -12.74 -6.46 26.71
CA ASP A 68 -13.11 -5.42 25.75
C ASP A 68 -13.29 -5.95 24.32
N ASN A 69 -13.19 -7.27 24.11
CA ASN A 69 -13.27 -7.92 22.81
C ASN A 69 -12.24 -7.39 21.79
N ILE A 70 -11.03 -7.08 22.27
CA ILE A 70 -9.93 -6.65 21.42
C ILE A 70 -9.31 -7.85 20.73
N GLN A 71 -9.36 -7.84 19.41
CA GLN A 71 -8.75 -8.87 18.58
C GLN A 71 -7.23 -8.72 18.55
N TYR A 72 -6.53 -9.75 19.00
CA TYR A 72 -5.07 -9.87 18.82
C TYR A 72 -4.76 -10.59 17.52
N GLN A 73 -3.70 -10.17 16.83
CA GLN A 73 -3.16 -10.99 15.75
C GLN A 73 -2.60 -12.29 16.33
N ARG A 74 -3.12 -13.44 15.89
CA ARG A 74 -2.65 -14.75 16.39
C ARG A 74 -1.29 -15.07 15.77
N ARG A 75 -0.29 -15.31 16.62
CA ARG A 75 1.10 -15.62 16.23
C ARG A 75 1.51 -17.07 16.43
N VAL A 76 0.68 -17.87 17.12
CA VAL A 76 0.93 -19.32 17.30
C VAL A 76 1.06 -20.06 15.97
N SER A 77 0.25 -19.70 14.97
CA SER A 77 0.33 -20.30 13.63
C SER A 77 1.61 -19.93 12.88
N TRP A 78 2.34 -18.89 13.33
CA TRP A 78 3.57 -18.44 12.67
C TRP A 78 4.76 -19.34 12.99
N ALA A 79 4.61 -20.29 13.92
CA ALA A 79 5.60 -21.36 14.14
C ALA A 79 5.81 -22.23 12.88
N GLY A 80 4.85 -22.25 11.95
CA GLY A 80 4.98 -22.94 10.66
C GLY A 80 5.70 -22.14 9.57
N LEU A 81 6.04 -20.86 9.81
CA LEU A 81 6.83 -20.07 8.88
C LEU A 81 8.29 -20.53 8.88
N ALA A 82 8.93 -20.45 7.71
CA ALA A 82 10.22 -21.08 7.43
C ALA A 82 11.34 -20.62 8.37
N ASP A 83 11.43 -19.32 8.63
CA ASP A 83 12.51 -18.69 9.39
C ASP A 83 12.03 -17.38 10.05
N ASP A 84 12.94 -16.70 10.74
CA ASP A 84 12.66 -15.42 11.42
C ASP A 84 12.35 -14.30 10.42
N GLU A 85 12.97 -14.31 9.23
CA GLU A 85 12.72 -13.31 8.18
C GLU A 85 11.28 -13.40 7.65
N ALA A 86 10.76 -14.61 7.45
CA ALA A 86 9.36 -14.83 7.09
C ALA A 86 8.39 -14.35 8.19
N ARG A 87 8.75 -14.53 9.47
CA ARG A 87 7.93 -14.03 10.59
C ARG A 87 7.95 -12.50 10.68
N ASP A 88 9.09 -11.88 10.43
CA ASP A 88 9.24 -10.43 10.41
C ASP A 88 8.48 -9.82 9.23
N ALA A 89 8.55 -10.43 8.04
CA ALA A 89 7.76 -10.05 6.88
C ALA A 89 6.25 -10.14 7.17
N ARG A 90 5.79 -11.24 7.79
CA ARG A 90 4.38 -11.41 8.19
C ARG A 90 3.94 -10.34 9.19
N LEU A 91 4.77 -10.05 10.20
CA LEU A 91 4.48 -9.02 11.20
C LEU A 91 4.37 -7.65 10.55
N LEU A 92 5.36 -7.29 9.73
CA LEU A 92 5.39 -6.02 9.02
C LEU A 92 4.20 -5.87 8.08
N LEU A 93 3.85 -6.92 7.33
CA LEU A 93 2.69 -6.92 6.45
C LEU A 93 1.39 -6.63 7.21
N VAL A 94 1.12 -7.37 8.29
CA VAL A 94 -0.08 -7.16 9.10
C VAL A 94 -0.10 -5.76 9.73
N LEU A 95 1.06 -5.28 10.19
CA LEU A 95 1.18 -3.93 10.76
C LEU A 95 0.89 -2.85 9.71
N LEU A 96 1.47 -2.96 8.51
CA LEU A 96 1.23 -2.03 7.40
C LEU A 96 -0.25 -2.00 7.02
N ILE A 97 -0.91 -3.16 6.93
CA ILE A 97 -2.34 -3.24 6.65
C ILE A 97 -3.13 -2.52 7.74
N CYS A 98 -2.81 -2.76 9.01
CA CYS A 98 -3.50 -2.13 10.15
C CYS A 98 -3.34 -0.60 10.16
N VAL A 99 -2.11 -0.10 10.00
CA VAL A 99 -1.81 1.34 9.99
C VAL A 99 -2.45 2.02 8.79
N ARG A 100 -2.35 1.40 7.61
CA ARG A 100 -2.91 1.96 6.38
C ARG A 100 -4.44 2.00 6.41
N ASP A 101 -5.09 0.93 6.87
CA ASP A 101 -6.54 0.92 7.07
C ASP A 101 -6.99 2.02 8.04
N HIS A 102 -6.28 2.18 9.16
CA HIS A 102 -6.56 3.25 10.11
C HIS A 102 -6.41 4.66 9.49
N LEU A 103 -5.32 4.90 8.74
CA LEU A 103 -5.09 6.17 8.06
C LEU A 103 -6.19 6.47 7.03
N ARG A 104 -6.60 5.45 6.25
CA ARG A 104 -7.70 5.56 5.30
C ARG A 104 -9.01 5.91 6.01
N ARG A 105 -9.32 5.29 7.14
CA ARG A 105 -10.50 5.60 7.96
C ARG A 105 -10.48 7.04 8.48
N ILE A 106 -9.33 7.54 8.93
CA ILE A 106 -9.17 8.96 9.32
C ILE A 106 -9.47 9.89 8.13
N ALA A 107 -9.08 9.50 6.92
CA ALA A 107 -9.38 10.23 5.70
C ALA A 107 -10.82 10.03 5.15
N GLY A 108 -11.70 9.34 5.90
CA GLY A 108 -13.08 9.07 5.50
C GLY A 108 -13.23 7.96 4.45
N ARG A 109 -12.16 7.22 4.13
CA ARG A 109 -12.17 6.08 3.20
C ARG A 109 -12.43 4.79 4.00
N THR A 110 -13.68 4.33 4.05
CA THR A 110 -14.08 3.14 4.85
C THR A 110 -14.19 1.85 4.05
N GLU A 111 -14.19 1.94 2.72
CA GLU A 111 -14.19 0.75 1.86
C GLU A 111 -12.82 0.07 1.86
N ARG A 112 -12.83 -1.26 1.77
CA ARG A 112 -11.62 -2.05 1.58
C ARG A 112 -10.98 -1.74 0.22
N GLU A 113 -9.65 -1.77 0.20
CA GLU A 113 -8.86 -1.56 -1.00
C GLU A 113 -8.46 -2.89 -1.59
N PRO A 114 -8.94 -3.25 -2.79
CA PRO A 114 -8.47 -4.45 -3.45
C PRO A 114 -7.04 -4.24 -3.97
N ILE A 115 -6.26 -5.31 -4.00
CA ILE A 115 -5.04 -5.41 -4.80
C ILE A 115 -5.48 -5.86 -6.19
N PHE A 116 -5.32 -4.98 -7.17
CA PHE A 116 -5.55 -5.30 -8.57
C PHE A 116 -4.28 -5.97 -9.12
N VAL A 117 -4.37 -7.23 -9.51
CA VAL A 117 -3.23 -7.99 -10.06
C VAL A 117 -3.27 -7.92 -11.58
N SER A 118 -2.43 -7.07 -12.17
CA SER A 118 -2.31 -6.89 -13.62
C SER A 118 -1.21 -7.79 -14.17
N HIS A 119 -1.50 -8.61 -15.18
CA HIS A 119 -0.53 -9.54 -15.75
C HIS A 119 -0.80 -9.88 -17.21
N ALA A 120 0.26 -10.28 -17.92
CA ALA A 120 0.10 -10.92 -19.21
C ALA A 120 -0.26 -12.41 -19.01
N LYS A 121 -1.41 -12.85 -19.53
CA LYS A 121 -1.84 -14.27 -19.45
C LYS A 121 -0.83 -15.26 -20.04
N ALA A 122 0.03 -14.83 -20.97
CA ALA A 122 0.96 -15.70 -21.68
C ALA A 122 2.14 -16.20 -20.80
N ASP A 123 2.63 -15.38 -19.88
CA ASP A 123 3.88 -15.64 -19.14
C ASP A 123 3.89 -15.04 -17.71
N GLY A 124 2.78 -14.44 -17.25
CA GLY A 124 2.61 -13.96 -15.88
C GLY A 124 1.48 -14.65 -15.09
N ASP A 125 0.63 -15.46 -15.75
CA ASP A 125 -0.59 -16.03 -15.13
C ASP A 125 -0.30 -16.93 -13.92
N ILE A 126 0.78 -17.71 -13.95
CA ILE A 126 1.15 -18.60 -12.83
C ILE A 126 1.46 -17.78 -11.57
N SER A 127 2.31 -16.75 -11.71
CA SER A 127 2.66 -15.86 -10.58
C SER A 127 1.45 -15.08 -10.09
N ALA A 128 0.60 -14.63 -11.02
CA ALA A 128 -0.60 -13.88 -10.71
C ALA A 128 -1.60 -14.72 -9.88
N ARG A 129 -1.87 -15.97 -10.31
CA ARG A 129 -2.69 -16.92 -9.54
C ARG A 129 -2.10 -17.21 -8.18
N ALA A 130 -0.78 -17.44 -8.09
CA ALA A 130 -0.13 -17.71 -6.81
C ALA A 130 -0.36 -16.58 -5.79
N ILE A 131 -0.27 -15.31 -6.23
CA ILE A 131 -0.57 -14.13 -5.39
C ILE A 131 -2.03 -14.10 -4.97
N VAL A 132 -2.96 -14.34 -5.91
CA VAL A 132 -4.39 -14.31 -5.64
C VAL A 132 -4.83 -15.43 -4.71
N ASP A 133 -4.35 -16.65 -4.95
CA ASP A 133 -4.60 -17.81 -4.10
C ASP A 133 -4.04 -17.58 -2.69
N PHE A 134 -2.84 -16.99 -2.58
CA PHE A 134 -2.23 -16.65 -1.30
C PHE A 134 -3.06 -15.62 -0.52
N ILE A 135 -3.51 -14.54 -1.16
CA ILE A 135 -4.31 -13.50 -0.50
C ILE A 135 -5.69 -14.03 -0.09
N ASN A 136 -6.32 -14.85 -0.94
CA ASN A 136 -7.65 -15.40 -0.68
C ASN A 136 -7.64 -16.63 0.22
N ASP A 137 -6.48 -17.20 0.56
CA ASP A 137 -6.40 -18.32 1.49
C ASP A 137 -6.73 -17.85 2.91
N SER A 138 -7.92 -18.21 3.36
CA SER A 138 -8.43 -17.95 4.72
C SER A 138 -7.51 -18.43 5.85
N ARG A 139 -6.58 -19.37 5.58
CA ARG A 139 -5.63 -19.90 6.58
C ARG A 139 -4.54 -18.90 6.94
N ASP A 140 -4.21 -17.98 6.03
CA ASP A 140 -3.18 -16.98 6.24
C ASP A 140 -3.70 -15.74 6.97
N GLY A 141 -5.03 -15.58 7.05
CA GLY A 141 -5.69 -14.61 7.93
C GLY A 141 -5.37 -13.14 7.60
N LEU A 142 -4.91 -12.86 6.39
CA LEU A 142 -4.61 -11.50 5.93
C LEU A 142 -5.92 -10.81 5.55
N PRO A 143 -6.24 -9.62 6.11
CA PRO A 143 -7.45 -8.88 5.77
C PRO A 143 -7.27 -8.08 4.47
N LEU A 144 -6.82 -8.76 3.41
CA LEU A 144 -6.63 -8.23 2.06
C LEU A 144 -7.69 -8.81 1.12
N GLU A 145 -7.94 -8.10 0.03
CA GLU A 145 -8.84 -8.52 -1.05
C GLU A 145 -8.12 -8.35 -2.39
N THR A 146 -8.42 -9.20 -3.36
CA THR A 146 -7.88 -9.10 -4.73
C THR A 146 -8.97 -8.88 -5.75
N PHE A 147 -8.60 -8.24 -6.86
CA PHE A 147 -9.35 -8.29 -8.11
C PHE A 147 -8.43 -8.88 -9.19
N TYR A 148 -8.84 -9.97 -9.84
CA TYR A 148 -7.95 -10.80 -10.67
C TYR A 148 -8.27 -10.83 -12.17
N ASP A 149 -9.51 -11.10 -12.58
CA ASP A 149 -9.81 -11.34 -14.00
C ASP A 149 -11.27 -11.09 -14.37
N ALA A 150 -11.51 -11.06 -15.68
CA ALA A 150 -12.80 -11.00 -16.35
C ALA A 150 -13.80 -12.09 -15.93
N THR A 151 -13.38 -13.14 -15.22
CA THR A 151 -14.30 -14.12 -14.62
C THR A 151 -15.11 -13.54 -13.47
N GLU A 152 -14.69 -12.42 -12.90
CA GLU A 152 -15.47 -11.62 -11.95
C GLU A 152 -16.49 -10.71 -12.65
N LEU A 153 -16.53 -10.71 -13.99
CA LEU A 153 -17.50 -9.94 -14.78
C LEU A 153 -18.75 -10.76 -15.07
N MET A 154 -19.91 -10.12 -14.97
CA MET A 154 -21.17 -10.71 -15.38
C MET A 154 -21.33 -10.62 -16.91
N PRO A 155 -21.97 -11.60 -17.56
CA PRO A 155 -22.28 -11.51 -18.99
C PRO A 155 -23.05 -10.21 -19.32
N GLY A 156 -22.49 -9.36 -20.17
CA GLY A 156 -23.07 -8.08 -20.59
C GLY A 156 -22.45 -6.84 -19.93
N GLU A 157 -21.53 -6.98 -18.98
CA GLU A 157 -20.82 -5.83 -18.38
C GLU A 157 -19.80 -5.18 -19.32
N ASP A 158 -19.68 -3.85 -19.26
CA ASP A 158 -18.54 -3.13 -19.84
C ASP A 158 -17.29 -3.39 -18.98
N TYR A 159 -16.54 -4.40 -19.39
CA TYR A 159 -15.29 -4.81 -18.77
C TYR A 159 -14.30 -3.63 -18.60
N ARG A 160 -14.28 -2.68 -19.54
CA ARG A 160 -13.36 -1.53 -19.51
C ARG A 160 -13.78 -0.50 -18.47
N GLU A 161 -15.08 -0.29 -18.27
CA GLU A 161 -15.59 0.56 -17.20
C GLU A 161 -15.41 -0.10 -15.83
N ARG A 162 -15.72 -1.39 -15.72
CA ARG A 162 -15.56 -2.15 -14.47
C ARG A 162 -14.11 -2.13 -13.97
N PHE A 163 -13.15 -2.40 -14.85
CA PHE A 163 -11.73 -2.34 -14.49
C PHE A 163 -11.29 -0.92 -14.14
N ARG A 164 -11.78 0.10 -14.85
CA ARG A 164 -11.53 1.51 -14.51
C ARG A 164 -11.96 1.82 -13.07
N ASN A 165 -13.10 1.30 -12.65
CA ASN A 165 -13.61 1.51 -11.29
C ASN A 165 -12.79 0.74 -10.26
N GLU A 166 -12.49 -0.54 -10.50
CA GLU A 166 -11.72 -1.36 -9.56
C GLU A 166 -10.28 -0.87 -9.41
N ILE A 167 -9.60 -0.55 -10.51
CA ILE A 167 -8.28 0.10 -10.47
C ILE A 167 -8.37 1.38 -9.64
N GLY A 168 -9.40 2.20 -9.84
CA GLY A 168 -9.59 3.45 -9.12
C GLY A 168 -9.78 3.35 -7.62
N ARG A 169 -10.19 2.18 -7.12
CA ARG A 169 -10.35 1.92 -5.69
C ARG A 169 -9.13 1.25 -5.08
N GLY A 170 -8.32 0.56 -5.89
CA GLY A 170 -7.30 -0.40 -5.50
C GLY A 170 -5.85 0.11 -5.50
N THR A 171 -4.94 -0.78 -5.06
CA THR A 171 -3.50 -0.72 -5.33
C THR A 171 -3.18 -1.63 -6.51
N LEU A 172 -2.41 -1.15 -7.49
CA LEU A 172 -2.05 -1.94 -8.67
C LEU A 172 -0.75 -2.72 -8.41
N LEU A 173 -0.81 -4.03 -8.57
CA LEU A 173 0.34 -4.93 -8.62
C LEU A 173 0.52 -5.41 -10.06
N ALA A 174 1.47 -4.81 -10.79
CA ALA A 174 1.70 -5.09 -12.21
C ALA A 174 2.84 -6.10 -12.38
N ILE A 175 2.52 -7.33 -12.80
CA ILE A 175 3.46 -8.42 -13.00
C ILE A 175 4.13 -8.27 -14.36
N VAL A 176 5.28 -7.60 -14.37
CA VAL A 176 6.07 -7.28 -15.55
C VAL A 176 6.91 -8.49 -15.96
N SER A 177 6.32 -9.32 -16.81
CA SER A 177 6.96 -10.42 -17.55
C SER A 177 7.55 -9.96 -18.89
N ASP A 178 8.15 -10.87 -19.66
CA ASP A 178 8.79 -10.58 -20.96
C ASP A 178 7.82 -9.94 -21.98
N VAL A 179 6.54 -10.34 -21.97
CA VAL A 179 5.55 -9.80 -22.91
C VAL A 179 4.61 -8.75 -22.29
N TYR A 180 4.72 -8.41 -21.01
CA TYR A 180 3.78 -7.50 -20.31
C TYR A 180 3.57 -6.17 -21.06
N ASP A 181 4.66 -5.46 -21.35
CA ASP A 181 4.64 -4.14 -22.00
C ASP A 181 4.12 -4.17 -23.45
N SER A 182 4.01 -5.35 -24.04
CA SER A 182 3.43 -5.52 -25.39
C SER A 182 1.92 -5.79 -25.36
N ARG A 183 1.33 -6.03 -24.18
CA ARG A 183 -0.10 -6.32 -24.05
C ARG A 183 -0.90 -5.02 -23.90
N PRO A 184 -1.80 -4.70 -24.85
CA PRO A 184 -2.59 -3.47 -24.79
C PRO A 184 -3.44 -3.35 -23.52
N TRP A 185 -3.91 -4.48 -22.99
CA TRP A 185 -4.68 -4.50 -21.75
C TRP A 185 -3.80 -4.11 -20.55
N CYS A 186 -2.66 -4.79 -20.35
CA CYS A 186 -1.72 -4.47 -19.27
C CYS A 186 -1.26 -3.00 -19.31
N VAL A 187 -0.93 -2.49 -20.49
CA VAL A 187 -0.57 -1.08 -20.68
C VAL A 187 -1.72 -0.15 -20.31
N PHE A 188 -2.96 -0.51 -20.66
CA PHE A 188 -4.14 0.25 -20.25
C PHE A 188 -4.33 0.23 -18.72
N GLU A 189 -4.17 -0.90 -18.03
CA GLU A 189 -4.30 -1.01 -16.55
C GLU A 189 -3.33 -0.07 -15.85
N LEU A 190 -2.05 -0.17 -16.23
CA LEU A 190 -0.99 0.65 -15.68
C LEU A 190 -1.23 2.15 -15.93
N THR A 191 -1.69 2.49 -17.15
CA THR A 191 -2.03 3.87 -17.49
C THR A 191 -3.23 4.36 -16.68
N GLU A 192 -4.29 3.56 -16.54
CA GLU A 192 -5.48 3.92 -15.75
C GLU A 192 -5.17 4.09 -14.26
N ALA A 193 -4.27 3.28 -13.69
CA ALA A 193 -3.80 3.43 -12.32
C ALA A 193 -3.03 4.74 -12.15
N LYS A 194 -2.14 5.08 -13.09
CA LYS A 194 -1.44 6.38 -13.10
C LYS A 194 -2.40 7.55 -13.19
N ARG A 195 -3.41 7.50 -14.06
CA ARG A 195 -4.47 8.54 -14.18
C ARG A 195 -5.20 8.77 -12.87
N ARG A 196 -5.49 7.69 -12.17
CA ARG A 196 -6.21 7.72 -10.89
C ARG A 196 -5.30 7.91 -9.69
N ARG A 197 -4.00 8.10 -9.92
CA ARG A 197 -2.97 8.31 -8.87
C ARG A 197 -2.98 7.20 -7.83
N ARG A 198 -3.25 5.98 -8.28
CA ARG A 198 -3.29 4.82 -7.40
C ARG A 198 -1.86 4.40 -7.07
N PRO A 199 -1.64 3.81 -5.89
CA PRO A 199 -0.37 3.14 -5.59
C PRO A 199 -0.12 2.04 -6.61
N ILE A 200 1.11 1.95 -7.10
CA ILE A 200 1.51 0.99 -8.14
C ILE A 200 2.84 0.36 -7.72
N VAL A 201 2.93 -0.97 -7.77
CA VAL A 201 4.19 -1.70 -7.67
C VAL A 201 4.38 -2.58 -8.90
N LEU A 202 5.52 -2.42 -9.56
CA LEU A 202 5.92 -3.30 -10.66
C LEU A 202 6.64 -4.52 -10.11
N VAL A 203 6.10 -5.70 -10.38
CA VAL A 203 6.68 -7.00 -10.02
C VAL A 203 7.45 -7.52 -11.22
N ASP A 204 8.76 -7.32 -11.20
CA ASP A 204 9.62 -7.75 -12.29
C ASP A 204 9.93 -9.25 -12.15
N ILE A 205 9.31 -10.02 -13.04
CA ILE A 205 9.56 -11.47 -13.22
C ILE A 205 10.18 -11.77 -14.59
N GLY A 206 10.68 -10.75 -15.29
CA GLY A 206 11.23 -10.86 -16.64
C GLY A 206 12.38 -11.86 -16.70
N GLY A 207 12.30 -12.80 -17.64
CA GLY A 207 13.17 -13.97 -17.70
C GLY A 207 14.22 -13.91 -18.81
N LYS A 208 13.83 -13.56 -20.05
CA LYS A 208 14.73 -13.59 -21.21
C LYS A 208 14.97 -12.21 -21.78
N ARG A 209 13.91 -11.53 -22.19
CA ARG A 209 14.00 -10.23 -22.86
C ARG A 209 12.64 -9.53 -22.92
N ILE A 210 12.62 -8.28 -22.46
CA ILE A 210 11.56 -7.32 -22.80
C ILE A 210 11.95 -6.66 -24.13
N SER A 211 11.12 -6.83 -25.15
CA SER A 211 11.44 -6.34 -26.52
C SER A 211 11.40 -4.81 -26.62
N ARG A 212 10.46 -4.19 -25.91
CA ARG A 212 10.28 -2.75 -25.75
C ARG A 212 9.64 -2.50 -24.39
N THR A 213 10.26 -1.65 -23.58
CA THR A 213 9.68 -1.23 -22.31
C THR A 213 8.65 -0.14 -22.53
N PHE A 214 7.50 -0.22 -21.84
CA PHE A 214 6.51 0.84 -21.86
C PHE A 214 7.02 2.04 -21.03
N PRO A 215 7.19 3.24 -21.61
CA PRO A 215 7.84 4.36 -20.92
C PRO A 215 7.14 4.78 -19.64
N TYR A 216 5.80 4.68 -19.58
CA TYR A 216 5.01 5.03 -18.40
C TYR A 216 4.84 3.84 -17.44
N GLY A 217 5.84 2.97 -17.37
CA GLY A 217 6.12 2.11 -16.21
C GLY A 217 7.24 2.67 -15.32
N ALA A 218 7.71 3.89 -15.57
CA ALA A 218 8.71 4.56 -14.73
C ALA A 218 8.08 5.24 -13.51
N ASN A 219 8.93 5.85 -12.66
CA ASN A 219 8.55 6.66 -11.50
C ASN A 219 7.58 5.98 -10.54
N VAL A 220 7.70 4.66 -10.42
CA VAL A 220 7.00 3.78 -9.47
C VAL A 220 7.98 2.71 -8.97
N PRO A 221 7.78 2.15 -7.77
CA PRO A 221 8.61 1.05 -7.26
C PRO A 221 8.60 -0.16 -8.21
N ARG A 222 9.79 -0.74 -8.40
CA ARG A 222 9.98 -1.99 -9.14
C ARG A 222 10.69 -3.01 -8.24
N VAL A 223 10.00 -4.09 -7.96
CA VAL A 223 10.47 -5.18 -7.09
C VAL A 223 10.83 -6.35 -8.00
N ARG A 224 12.10 -6.75 -7.98
CA ARG A 224 12.53 -7.96 -8.68
C ARG A 224 12.14 -9.18 -7.86
N VAL A 225 11.45 -10.10 -8.50
CA VAL A 225 11.00 -11.36 -7.89
C VAL A 225 11.47 -12.51 -8.74
N SER A 226 11.87 -13.60 -8.10
CA SER A 226 12.12 -14.89 -8.75
C SER A 226 11.09 -15.89 -8.23
N PRO A 227 9.90 -15.99 -8.87
CA PRO A 227 8.83 -16.86 -8.41
C PRO A 227 9.30 -18.31 -8.35
N ASP A 228 9.18 -18.94 -7.19
CA ASP A 228 9.40 -20.37 -7.03
C ASP A 228 8.09 -21.11 -7.33
N PRO A 229 8.03 -21.99 -8.35
CA PRO A 229 6.84 -22.78 -8.63
C PRO A 229 6.44 -23.73 -7.49
N ALA A 230 7.37 -24.08 -6.59
CA ALA A 230 7.14 -25.00 -5.49
C ALA A 230 6.71 -24.31 -4.18
N GLY A 231 6.72 -22.97 -4.13
CA GLY A 231 6.51 -22.23 -2.89
C GLY A 231 5.97 -20.81 -3.08
N ASN A 232 5.51 -20.22 -1.98
CA ASN A 232 4.89 -18.90 -1.94
C ASN A 232 5.65 -17.91 -1.05
N ALA A 233 6.84 -18.26 -0.56
CA ALA A 233 7.65 -17.43 0.35
C ALA A 233 7.99 -16.05 -0.23
N TRP A 234 8.02 -15.91 -1.55
CA TRP A 234 8.27 -14.66 -2.26
C TRP A 234 7.09 -13.67 -2.24
N ILE A 235 5.89 -14.12 -1.89
CA ILE A 235 4.65 -13.33 -1.98
C ILE A 235 4.55 -12.33 -0.83
N GLU A 236 4.85 -12.73 0.41
CA GLU A 236 4.74 -11.81 1.55
C GLU A 236 5.68 -10.60 1.46
N PRO A 237 6.98 -10.75 1.15
CA PRO A 237 7.85 -9.60 0.93
C PRO A 237 7.31 -8.67 -0.17
N LEU A 238 6.73 -9.24 -1.23
CA LEU A 238 6.10 -8.45 -2.29
C LEU A 238 4.86 -7.67 -1.79
N LEU A 239 4.04 -8.28 -0.95
CA LEU A 239 2.88 -7.60 -0.34
C LEU A 239 3.30 -6.54 0.66
N VAL A 240 4.42 -6.71 1.37
CA VAL A 240 5.05 -5.66 2.19
C VAL A 240 5.38 -4.45 1.34
N GLU A 241 6.00 -4.64 0.17
CA GLU A 241 6.31 -3.54 -0.75
C GLU A 241 5.03 -2.85 -1.27
N ALA A 242 4.01 -3.64 -1.65
CA ALA A 242 2.72 -3.11 -2.10
C ALA A 242 2.01 -2.28 -1.02
N MET A 243 1.99 -2.76 0.22
CA MET A 243 1.35 -2.04 1.33
C MET A 243 2.17 -0.84 1.80
N SER A 244 3.50 -0.92 1.72
CA SER A 244 4.41 0.20 2.01
C SER A 244 4.21 1.33 1.00
N GLU A 245 4.17 1.02 -0.29
CA GLU A 245 3.90 1.99 -1.35
C GLU A 245 2.51 2.62 -1.22
N GLY A 246 1.52 1.79 -0.86
CA GLY A 246 0.19 2.24 -0.52
C GLY A 246 0.17 3.25 0.62
N LEU A 247 0.80 2.93 1.75
CA LEU A 247 0.90 3.81 2.92
C LEU A 247 1.67 5.09 2.59
N ARG A 248 2.75 5.00 1.81
CA ARG A 248 3.53 6.17 1.35
C ARG A 248 2.66 7.12 0.54
N CYS A 249 1.88 6.60 -0.42
CA CYS A 249 0.94 7.39 -1.20
C CYS A 249 -0.12 8.06 -0.31
N ASP A 250 -0.75 7.31 0.60
CA ASP A 250 -1.81 7.82 1.48
C ASP A 250 -1.29 8.93 2.42
N LEU A 251 -0.09 8.75 3.00
CA LEU A 251 0.56 9.76 3.82
C LEU A 251 0.90 11.02 3.03
N PHE A 252 1.48 10.84 1.83
CA PHE A 252 1.82 11.95 0.96
C PHE A 252 0.57 12.75 0.55
N GLU A 253 -0.49 12.07 0.12
CA GLU A 253 -1.75 12.74 -0.26
C GLU A 253 -2.32 13.56 0.89
N LYS A 254 -2.26 13.03 2.12
CA LYS A 254 -2.72 13.75 3.31
C LYS A 254 -1.85 14.97 3.61
N GLN A 255 -0.53 14.82 3.60
CA GLN A 255 0.40 15.93 3.90
C GLN A 255 0.33 17.02 2.83
N ALA A 256 0.40 16.63 1.56
CA ALA A 256 0.28 17.55 0.43
C ALA A 256 -1.10 18.21 0.42
N GLY A 257 -2.18 17.49 0.70
CA GLY A 257 -3.52 18.08 0.79
C GLY A 257 -3.68 19.11 1.92
N GLU A 258 -2.96 18.96 3.03
CA GLU A 258 -2.96 19.93 4.14
C GLU A 258 -2.06 21.16 3.85
N ALA A 259 -0.96 20.99 3.11
CA ALA A 259 0.00 22.05 2.82
C ALA A 259 -0.29 22.83 1.53
N SER A 260 -0.98 22.21 0.56
CA SER A 260 -1.17 22.79 -0.76
C SER A 260 -2.22 23.90 -0.78
N PRO A 261 -2.04 24.94 -1.62
CA PRO A 261 -3.07 25.94 -1.86
C PRO A 261 -4.31 25.34 -2.55
N ASN A 262 -5.36 26.16 -2.67
CA ASN A 262 -6.49 25.82 -3.54
C ASN A 262 -5.99 25.70 -4.99
N ASP A 263 -6.60 24.81 -5.78
CA ASP A 263 -6.22 24.53 -7.16
C ASP A 263 -4.80 23.92 -7.29
N THR A 264 -4.63 22.73 -6.72
CA THR A 264 -3.39 21.93 -6.79
C THR A 264 -3.65 20.52 -7.29
N LEU A 265 -2.85 20.05 -8.24
CA LEU A 265 -2.75 18.63 -8.59
C LEU A 265 -1.70 17.98 -7.69
N VAL A 266 -2.17 17.21 -6.72
CA VAL A 266 -1.33 16.35 -5.89
C VAL A 266 -1.03 15.05 -6.65
N LEU A 267 0.25 14.74 -6.84
CA LEU A 267 0.74 13.52 -7.49
C LEU A 267 1.59 12.73 -6.48
N PRO A 268 1.23 11.49 -6.10
CA PRO A 268 1.96 10.72 -5.08
C PRO A 268 3.28 10.12 -5.57
N ARG A 269 3.77 10.55 -6.73
CA ARG A 269 5.00 10.13 -7.37
C ARG A 269 5.56 11.30 -8.19
N PRO A 270 6.85 11.27 -8.58
CA PRO A 270 7.40 12.25 -9.50
C PRO A 270 6.53 12.38 -10.77
N PRO A 271 6.25 13.62 -11.23
CA PRO A 271 5.43 13.84 -12.41
C PRO A 271 6.13 13.30 -13.65
N GLU A 272 5.34 12.80 -14.58
CA GLU A 272 5.77 12.40 -15.91
C GLU A 272 5.11 13.32 -16.95
N LEU A 273 5.65 13.34 -18.17
CA LEU A 273 5.02 14.07 -19.28
C LEU A 273 3.54 13.68 -19.46
N PHE A 274 3.21 12.41 -19.20
CA PHE A 274 1.84 11.89 -19.19
C PHE A 274 0.88 12.68 -18.31
N ASP A 275 1.32 13.08 -17.11
CA ASP A 275 0.46 13.76 -16.13
C ASP A 275 0.07 15.17 -16.59
N VAL A 276 0.89 15.77 -17.47
CA VAL A 276 0.64 17.08 -18.09
C VAL A 276 -0.23 16.92 -19.34
N ILE A 277 0.16 16.05 -20.28
CA ILE A 277 -0.47 15.99 -21.60
C ILE A 277 -1.84 15.32 -21.63
N HIS A 278 -2.15 14.47 -20.63
CA HIS A 278 -3.41 13.73 -20.61
C HIS A 278 -4.58 14.58 -20.11
N ARG A 279 -4.33 15.77 -19.55
CA ARG A 279 -5.36 16.63 -18.96
C ARG A 279 -5.72 17.76 -19.92
N ASP A 280 -7.01 18.04 -20.04
CA ASP A 280 -7.50 19.19 -20.82
C ASP A 280 -7.15 20.51 -20.12
N GLU A 281 -7.25 20.53 -18.80
CA GLU A 281 -6.92 21.69 -17.96
C GLU A 281 -5.98 21.30 -16.82
N LEU A 282 -4.99 22.15 -16.58
CA LEU A 282 -4.00 22.00 -15.52
C LEU A 282 -4.23 23.07 -14.44
N PRO A 283 -4.14 22.71 -13.15
CA PRO A 283 -4.25 23.66 -12.07
C PRO A 283 -3.05 24.62 -12.01
N GLY A 284 -3.16 25.68 -11.21
CA GLY A 284 -2.06 26.63 -10.98
C GLY A 284 -0.82 25.99 -10.36
N SER A 285 -0.97 24.86 -9.68
CA SER A 285 0.15 24.16 -9.02
C SER A 285 0.08 22.63 -9.14
N ILE A 286 1.25 22.01 -9.24
CA ILE A 286 1.44 20.55 -9.15
C ILE A 286 2.38 20.29 -7.97
N VAL A 287 1.99 19.40 -7.07
CA VAL A 287 2.79 19.04 -5.88
C VAL A 287 3.11 17.55 -5.92
N TYR A 288 4.37 17.20 -5.72
CA TYR A 288 4.89 15.83 -5.76
C TYR A 288 5.92 15.56 -4.65
N PRO A 289 6.29 14.30 -4.36
CA PRO A 289 7.24 13.98 -3.30
C PRO A 289 8.66 14.47 -3.63
N ASP A 290 9.42 14.81 -2.60
CA ASP A 290 10.87 14.98 -2.70
C ASP A 290 11.58 13.67 -3.12
N PRO A 291 12.78 13.77 -3.74
CA PRO A 291 13.49 14.98 -4.15
C PRO A 291 12.91 15.62 -5.43
N PRO A 292 13.30 16.86 -5.77
CA PRO A 292 12.96 17.45 -7.05
C PRO A 292 13.42 16.60 -8.24
N LEU A 293 12.73 16.74 -9.38
CA LEU A 293 13.13 16.07 -10.62
C LEU A 293 14.55 16.45 -11.05
N GLY A 294 15.26 15.48 -11.65
CA GLY A 294 16.53 15.76 -12.32
C GLY A 294 16.34 16.65 -13.55
N ASP A 295 17.38 17.41 -13.91
CA ASP A 295 17.33 18.45 -14.96
C ASP A 295 16.72 17.98 -16.29
N ILE A 296 17.01 16.74 -16.70
CA ILE A 296 16.51 16.16 -17.96
C ILE A 296 15.00 15.92 -17.90
N GLU A 297 14.50 15.37 -16.81
CA GLU A 297 13.06 15.11 -16.62
C GLU A 297 12.31 16.43 -16.44
N ALA A 298 12.88 17.35 -15.65
CA ALA A 298 12.30 18.67 -15.43
C ALA A 298 12.18 19.49 -16.73
N ASP A 299 13.20 19.51 -17.60
CA ASP A 299 13.16 20.24 -18.88
C ASP A 299 12.00 19.77 -19.78
N LEU A 300 11.79 18.45 -19.89
CA LEU A 300 10.70 17.89 -20.71
C LEU A 300 9.33 18.35 -20.21
N ILE A 301 9.13 18.33 -18.89
CA ILE A 301 7.86 18.72 -18.28
C ILE A 301 7.67 20.23 -18.35
N HIS A 302 8.71 21.03 -18.09
CA HIS A 302 8.66 22.48 -18.21
C HIS A 302 8.32 22.94 -19.64
N ARG A 303 8.85 22.28 -20.67
CA ARG A 303 8.47 22.57 -22.07
C ARG A 303 7.00 22.27 -22.33
N ALA A 304 6.48 21.17 -21.80
CA ALA A 304 5.07 20.81 -21.94
C ALA A 304 4.16 21.82 -21.21
N LEU A 305 4.52 22.20 -19.98
CA LEU A 305 3.81 23.24 -19.23
C LEU A 305 3.87 24.59 -19.94
N ALA A 306 5.01 25.01 -20.48
CA ALA A 306 5.15 26.25 -21.23
C ALA A 306 4.27 26.31 -22.48
N ALA A 307 3.92 25.16 -23.07
CA ALA A 307 3.02 25.08 -24.22
C ALA A 307 1.54 24.98 -23.82
N MET A 308 1.22 24.22 -22.77
CA MET A 308 -0.15 23.87 -22.41
C MET A 308 -0.73 24.74 -21.28
N SER A 309 0.06 25.05 -20.26
CA SER A 309 -0.34 25.86 -19.11
C SER A 309 0.85 26.62 -18.54
N PRO A 310 1.24 27.76 -19.15
CA PRO A 310 2.45 28.50 -18.76
C PRO A 310 2.42 29.06 -17.33
N ALA A 311 1.22 29.16 -16.74
CA ALA A 311 1.02 29.63 -15.37
C ALA A 311 1.22 28.52 -14.33
N THR A 312 1.05 27.25 -14.70
CA THR A 312 1.24 26.12 -13.78
C THR A 312 2.69 26.06 -13.30
N ARG A 313 2.86 25.85 -11.99
CA ARG A 313 4.15 25.67 -11.33
C ARG A 313 4.22 24.32 -10.64
N MET A 314 5.42 23.74 -10.57
CA MET A 314 5.65 22.47 -9.88
C MET A 314 6.44 22.74 -8.60
N PHE A 315 6.10 22.03 -7.53
CA PHE A 315 6.77 22.09 -6.25
C PHE A 315 6.92 20.68 -5.67
N THR A 316 8.01 20.42 -4.96
CA THR A 316 8.03 19.27 -4.05
C THR A 316 7.27 19.61 -2.76
N LEU A 317 6.89 18.58 -2.00
CA LEU A 317 6.26 18.78 -0.70
C LEU A 317 7.16 19.55 0.27
N GLY A 318 8.46 19.27 0.29
CA GLY A 318 9.44 19.98 1.11
C GLY A 318 9.63 21.46 0.75
N GLU A 319 9.25 21.89 -0.46
CA GLU A 319 9.29 23.31 -0.84
C GLU A 319 8.09 24.11 -0.33
N ILE A 320 7.00 23.43 0.05
CA ILE A 320 5.74 24.05 0.50
C ILE A 320 5.41 23.78 1.97
N THR A 321 6.27 23.06 2.69
CA THR A 321 6.11 22.72 4.11
C THR A 321 7.22 23.29 4.99
#